data_AF-A0AAX0IVR9-F1
#
_entry.id   AF-A0AAX0IVR9-F1
#
_cell.length_a   1.000
_cell.length_b   1.000
_cell.length_c   1.000
_cell.angle_alpha   90.00
_cell.angle_beta   90.00
_cell.angle_gamma   90.00
#
_symmetry.space_group_name_H-M   'P 1'
#
loop_
_entity.id
_entity.type
_entity.pdbx_description
1 polymer ?
#
loop_
_entity_poly.entity_id
_entity_poly.type
_entity_poly.pdbx_seq_one_letter_code
_entity_poly.pdbx_strand_id
1 'polypeptide(L)' 'MISFEMNMFEPNEYDVMLGNELRGEIRFIDGKYRLVVFLGNYKSSSIHSNLEDAYDTARELLNV' A
#
# COMPACT_ATOMS: atom_id res chain seq x y z
N MET A 1 9.31 -6.51 8.06
CA MET A 1 9.56 -6.40 6.61
C MET A 1 8.21 -6.36 5.92
N ILE A 2 7.97 -5.34 5.10
CA ILE A 2 6.75 -5.27 4.28
C ILE A 2 7.01 -5.88 2.91
N SER A 3 5.98 -6.47 2.33
CA SER A 3 5.97 -6.95 0.95
C SER A 3 4.75 -6.42 0.23
N PHE A 4 4.91 -6.17 -1.07
CA PHE A 4 3.81 -5.84 -1.98
C PHE A 4 3.52 -7.04 -2.84
N GLU A 5 2.31 -7.57 -2.71
CA GLU A 5 1.85 -8.70 -3.49
C GLU A 5 0.86 -8.18 -4.53
N MET A 6 1.15 -8.42 -5.81
CA MET A 6 0.23 -8.02 -6.87
C MET A 6 -1.08 -8.77 -6.67
N ASN A 7 -2.18 -8.04 -6.61
CA ASN A 7 -3.49 -8.61 -6.39
C ASN A 7 -3.87 -9.49 -7.60
N MET A 8 -4.23 -10.74 -7.35
CA MET A 8 -4.53 -11.72 -8.40
C MET A 8 -5.83 -11.43 -9.16
N PHE A 9 -6.72 -10.61 -8.59
CA PHE A 9 -8.01 -10.24 -9.18
C PHE A 9 -7.97 -8.85 -9.83
N GLU A 10 -7.14 -7.95 -9.31
CA GLU A 10 -7.01 -6.57 -9.78
C GLU A 10 -5.53 -6.27 -10.11
N PRO A 11 -5.09 -6.43 -11.38
CA PRO A 11 -3.67 -6.31 -11.74
C PRO A 11 -3.07 -4.90 -11.57
N ASN A 12 -3.91 -3.91 -11.26
CA ASN A 12 -3.50 -2.54 -10.93
C ASN A 12 -3.43 -2.29 -9.41
N GLU A 13 -3.57 -3.33 -8.60
CA GLU A 13 -3.59 -3.27 -7.15
C GLU A 13 -2.47 -4.12 -6.55
N TYR A 14 -1.85 -3.61 -5.49
CA TYR A 14 -0.85 -4.30 -4.70
C TYR A 14 -1.33 -4.37 -3.26
N ASP A 15 -1.40 -5.57 -2.71
CA ASP A 15 -1.67 -5.79 -1.29
C ASP A 15 -0.42 -5.41 -0.49
N VAL A 16 -0.58 -4.58 0.53
CA VAL A 16 0.49 -4.20 1.45
C VAL A 16 0.49 -5.18 2.62
N MET A 17 1.47 -6.07 2.65
CA MET A 17 1.56 -7.13 3.66
C MET A 17 2.64 -6.80 4.70
N LEU A 18 2.33 -7.05 5.98
CA LEU A 18 3.31 -7.06 7.06
C LEU A 18 3.40 -8.48 7.63
N GLY A 19 4.41 -9.23 7.19
CA GLY A 19 4.42 -10.67 7.41
C GLY A 19 3.23 -11.32 6.69
N ASN A 20 2.35 -11.99 7.42
CA ASN A 20 1.15 -12.65 6.86
C ASN A 20 -0.14 -11.82 7.03
N GLU A 21 -0.04 -10.55 7.46
CA GLU A 21 -1.19 -9.71 7.73
C GLU A 21 -1.36 -8.64 6.65
N LEU A 22 -2.56 -8.56 6.07
CA LEU A 22 -2.94 -7.49 5.16
C LEU A 22 -3.04 -6.17 5.93
N ARG A 23 -2.16 -5.23 5.59
CA ARG A 23 -2.04 -3.92 6.23
C ARG A 23 -2.42 -2.78 5.31
N GLY A 24 -2.77 -3.03 4.07
CA GLY A 24 -3.16 -1.97 3.15
C GLY A 24 -3.24 -2.44 1.72
N GLU A 25 -3.41 -1.46 0.84
CA GLU A 25 -3.49 -1.64 -0.60
C GLU A 25 -2.88 -0.42 -1.30
N ILE A 26 -2.26 -0.65 -2.45
CA ILE A 26 -1.85 0.41 -3.38
C ILE A 26 -2.58 0.17 -4.68
N ARG A 27 -3.30 1.17 -5.17
CA ARG A 27 -4.01 1.10 -6.45
C ARG A 27 -3.46 2.12 -7.42
N PHE A 28 -3.23 1.71 -8.66
CA PHE A 28 -2.92 2.63 -9.75
C PHE A 28 -4.21 3.16 -10.38
N ILE A 29 -4.50 4.44 -10.17
CA ILE A 29 -5.74 5.11 -10.62
C ILE A 29 -5.36 6.49 -11.18
N ASP A 30 -5.87 6.84 -12.36
CA ASP A 30 -5.66 8.14 -13.02
C ASP A 30 -4.18 8.54 -13.15
N GLY A 31 -3.31 7.58 -13.44
CA GLY A 31 -1.87 7.83 -13.60
C GLY A 31 -1.11 8.02 -12.29
N LYS A 32 -1.73 7.75 -11.13
CA LYS A 32 -1.14 7.90 -9.80
C LYS A 32 -1.30 6.65 -8.96
N TYR A 33 -0.43 6.49 -7.97
CA TYR A 33 -0.48 5.41 -7.00
C TYR A 33 -1.18 5.90 -5.73
N ARG A 34 -2.36 5.37 -5.44
CA ARG A 34 -3.11 5.64 -4.22
C ARG A 34 -2.80 4.57 -3.19
N LEU A 35 -2.12 4.96 -2.11
CA LEU A 35 -1.85 4.12 -0.95
C LEU A 35 -2.99 4.24 0.06
N VAL A 36 -3.37 3.11 0.64
CA VAL A 36 -4.26 3.00 1.79
C VAL A 36 -3.62 2.04 2.79
N VAL A 37 -3.51 2.44 4.06
CA VAL A 37 -2.94 1.62 5.14
C VAL A 37 -3.92 1.52 6.31
N PHE A 38 -4.01 0.33 6.90
CA PHE A 38 -4.83 0.00 8.06
C PHE A 38 -3.97 -0.11 9.32
N LEU A 39 -4.24 0.76 10.30
CA LEU A 39 -3.55 0.87 11.59
C LEU A 39 -4.55 0.57 12.72
N GLY A 40 -4.90 -0.71 12.86
CA GLY A 40 -5.95 -1.14 13.77
C GLY A 40 -7.31 -0.56 13.35
N ASN A 41 -7.89 0.31 14.18
CA ASN A 41 -9.16 0.99 13.88
C ASN A 41 -8.98 2.25 13.01
N TYR A 42 -7.74 2.64 12.71
CA TYR A 42 -7.44 3.83 11.92
C TYR A 42 -7.09 3.47 10.49
N LYS A 43 -7.44 4.36 9.57
CA LYS A 43 -7.13 4.26 8.14
C LYS A 43 -6.37 5.51 7.73
N SER A 44 -5.21 5.33 7.12
CA SER A 44 -4.45 6.40 6.48
C SER A 44 -4.45 6.21 4.97
N SER A 45 -4.42 7.30 4.21
CA SER A 45 -4.33 7.25 2.75
C SER A 45 -3.52 8.39 2.17
N SER A 46 -2.79 8.13 1.10
CA SER A 46 -1.97 9.11 0.38
C SER A 46 -1.95 8.83 -1.12
N ILE A 47 -1.49 9.78 -1.91
CA ILE A 47 -1.41 9.68 -3.38
C ILE A 47 0.00 10.07 -3.82
N HIS A 48 0.59 9.24 -4.67
CA HIS A 48 1.97 9.31 -5.11
C HIS A 48 2.09 9.26 -6.63
N SER A 49 3.17 9.84 -7.16
CA SER A 49 3.43 9.85 -8.61
C SER A 49 4.05 8.54 -9.10
N ASN A 50 4.71 7.77 -8.22
CA ASN A 50 5.32 6.50 -8.53
C ASN A 50 5.09 5.48 -7.40
N LEU A 51 5.39 4.20 -7.67
CA LEU A 51 5.18 3.10 -6.72
C LEU A 51 6.18 3.11 -5.55
N GLU A 52 7.39 3.64 -5.76
CA GLU A 52 8.46 3.69 -4.76
C GLU A 52 8.14 4.68 -3.63
N ASP A 53 7.64 5.88 -3.96
CA ASP A 53 7.20 6.86 -2.96
C ASP A 53 6.03 6.31 -2.10
N ALA A 54 5.11 5.58 -2.75
CA ALA A 54 4.03 4.89 -2.06
C ALA A 54 4.55 3.78 -1.13
N TYR A 55 5.63 3.10 -1.54
CA TYR A 55 6.32 2.10 -0.71
C TYR A 55 6.95 2.74 0.52
N ASP A 56 7.74 3.79 0.36
CA ASP A 56 8.40 4.47 1.47
C ASP A 56 7.39 5.04 2.46
N THR A 57 6.30 5.62 1.96
CA THR A 57 5.22 6.11 2.83
C THR A 57 4.54 4.97 3.59
N ALA A 58 4.32 3.82 2.96
CA ALA A 58 3.76 2.66 3.65
C ALA A 58 4.67 2.16 4.77
N ARG A 59 5.99 2.18 4.56
CA ARG A 59 6.98 1.82 5.58
C ARG A 59 6.98 2.77 6.76
N GLU A 60 6.96 4.08 6.49
CA GLU A 60 6.91 5.10 7.53
C GLU A 60 5.63 4.96 8.38
N LEU A 61 4.48 4.77 7.73
CA LEU A 61 3.19 4.62 8.41
C LEU A 61 3.08 3.33 9.23
N LEU A 62 3.69 2.24 8.75
CA LEU A 62 3.69 0.95 9.42
C LEU A 62 4.85 0.77 10.41
N ASN A 63 5.79 1.72 10.46
CA ASN A 63 6.97 1.75 11.34
C ASN A 63 7.90 0.52 11.15
N VAL A 64 8.34 0.28 9.90
CA VAL A 64 9.02 -0.97 9.44
C VAL A 64 10.10 -0.81 8.37
#